data_AF-A0A7Y4X9B7-F1
#
_entry.id   AF-A0A7Y4X9B7-F1
#
_cell.length_a   1.000
_cell.length_b   1.000
_cell.length_c   1.000
_cell.angle_alpha   90.00
_cell.angle_beta   90.00
_cell.angle_gamma   90.00
#
_symmetry.space_group_name_H-M   'P 1'
#
loop_
_entity.id
_entity.type
_entity.pdbx_description
1 polymer ?
#
loop_
_entity_poly.entity_id
_entity_poly.type
_entity_poly.pdbx_seq_one_letter_code
_entity_poly.pdbx_strand_id
1 'polypeptide(L)'
;YRMRAAFEGVTHGERTLATETEKQTHAAKVKPLETRRDALSKEKAALDKAIAARAKDKAAQVAGYALPKITRHFNEHRFAPVAARYLKFKMLAHSDNPKSAANGRIDEFEVWTNTRNVALASNGGKAKGVTTRQAADFDSGSAYGVALVNDGKFGERWFVSNPAELTIEFANTETIERIVFSHDRTAAPDSIVSGIGPFVTEYQVLVSRDVNEWQAVADSSARPPFNEAHLIERFARDVTSAEEKQKLQSLEAELVQINRELKAIQPLPLAWAGKFEQPKATTYVHKGGDPMRRGADVAPASLAVLSGALKPFALPADAPEGERRLALANWIASDENPLTARVIANRIWHYHFGTGLVDTPSDFGFLGGKPSHPALLDWLARRLQAYGWRLKPLHREILLSQTYQQSGAHRDEAARLDGGTRLLWRFPPRRLHAEEIRDTLLAVTGKLDLKMGGAGFRLYRYLEDNVATYVPLDQHGAETYRRAVYHQNARSSLIDGLTDFDLPDNAGAAPSRITTTSPLQALTLLNHQFTLAMADALAERVKKEFPNNEAAQVRRAFALAFQRQATREEETAALQLIAKYGLRAFGRALLNANELLYVN
;
A
#
# COMPACT_ATOMS: atom_id res chain seq x y z
N TYR A 1 1.14 17.76 30.41
CA TYR A 1 1.85 16.70 31.16
C TYR A 1 0.91 15.73 31.89
N ARG A 2 -0.06 16.17 32.71
CA ARG A 2 -1.00 15.24 33.40
C ARG A 2 -1.77 14.30 32.47
N MET A 3 -2.25 14.83 31.33
CA MET A 3 -2.85 14.00 30.26
C MET A 3 -1.85 12.98 29.71
N ARG A 4 -0.61 13.40 29.42
CA ARG A 4 0.46 12.49 28.98
C ARG A 4 0.72 11.39 30.00
N ALA A 5 0.78 11.71 31.29
CA ALA A 5 0.99 10.74 32.36
C ALA A 5 -0.09 9.64 32.42
N ALA A 6 -1.31 9.95 31.99
CA ALA A 6 -2.38 8.97 31.87
C ALA A 6 -2.21 7.99 30.69
N PHE A 7 -1.45 8.37 29.65
CA PHE A 7 -1.17 7.58 28.45
C PHE A 7 0.28 7.07 28.37
N GLU A 8 1.09 7.29 29.40
CA GLU A 8 2.46 6.77 29.44
C GLU A 8 2.42 5.24 29.48
N GLY A 9 3.17 4.56 28.61
CA GLY A 9 3.06 3.12 28.41
C GLY A 9 2.16 2.70 27.24
N VAL A 10 1.55 3.67 26.55
CA VAL A 10 0.84 3.42 25.28
C VAL A 10 1.77 3.64 24.09
N THR A 11 2.06 2.56 23.37
CA THR A 11 2.75 2.60 22.08
C THR A 11 1.80 2.09 20.99
N HIS A 12 2.15 2.27 19.72
CA HIS A 12 1.40 1.68 18.62
C HIS A 12 2.28 0.66 17.89
N GLY A 13 1.68 -0.46 17.49
CA GLY A 13 2.38 -1.49 16.74
C GLY A 13 1.43 -2.60 16.31
N GLU A 14 1.99 -3.61 15.65
CA GLU A 14 1.23 -4.79 15.25
C GLU A 14 0.67 -5.53 16.46
N ARG A 15 -0.65 -5.69 16.49
CA ARG A 15 -1.39 -6.37 17.54
C ARG A 15 -2.33 -7.39 16.91
N THR A 16 -2.26 -8.62 17.41
CA THR A 16 -3.19 -9.69 17.02
C THR A 16 -4.58 -9.40 17.58
N LEU A 17 -5.56 -9.33 16.69
CA LEU A 17 -6.98 -9.13 16.98
C LEU A 17 -7.71 -10.46 17.02
N ALA A 18 -7.27 -11.36 17.89
CA ALA A 18 -7.88 -12.67 18.07
C ALA A 18 -8.16 -12.93 19.55
N THR A 19 -9.19 -13.72 19.82
CA THR A 19 -9.48 -14.28 21.15
C THR A 19 -8.34 -15.19 21.60
N GLU A 20 -8.21 -15.42 22.91
CA GLU A 20 -7.21 -16.34 23.44
C GLU A 20 -7.40 -17.77 22.89
N THR A 21 -8.64 -18.20 22.70
CA THR A 21 -8.98 -19.50 22.09
C THR A 21 -8.48 -19.61 20.65
N GLU A 22 -8.67 -18.57 19.83
CA GLU A 22 -8.16 -18.53 18.45
C GLU A 22 -6.63 -18.55 18.41
N LYS A 23 -5.98 -17.80 19.31
CA LYS A 23 -4.51 -17.80 19.43
C LYS A 23 -3.98 -19.19 19.78
N GLN A 24 -4.58 -19.85 20.76
CA GLN A 24 -4.19 -21.21 21.17
C GLN A 24 -4.40 -22.23 20.05
N THR A 25 -5.53 -22.15 19.35
CA THR A 25 -5.84 -23.03 18.21
C THR A 25 -4.84 -22.84 17.07
N HIS A 26 -4.49 -21.60 16.74
CA HIS A 26 -3.48 -21.29 15.75
C HIS A 26 -2.10 -21.80 16.17
N ALA A 27 -1.69 -21.56 17.43
CA ALA A 27 -0.42 -22.03 17.96
C ALA A 27 -0.30 -23.56 17.95
N ALA A 28 -1.38 -24.29 18.22
CA ALA A 28 -1.42 -25.75 18.17
C ALA A 28 -1.15 -26.31 16.76
N LYS A 29 -1.49 -25.56 15.69
CA LYS A 29 -1.20 -25.93 14.30
C LYS A 29 0.22 -25.53 13.88
N VAL A 30 0.67 -24.35 14.28
CA VAL A 30 1.95 -23.78 13.83
C VAL A 30 3.15 -24.38 14.57
N LYS A 31 3.08 -24.49 15.90
CA LYS A 31 4.24 -24.85 16.73
C LYS A 31 4.86 -26.21 16.39
N PRO A 32 4.10 -27.29 16.10
CA PRO A 32 4.69 -28.56 15.69
C PRO A 32 5.45 -28.47 14.36
N LEU A 33 4.90 -27.73 13.40
CA LEU A 33 5.52 -27.52 12.08
C LEU A 33 6.80 -26.69 12.19
N GLU A 34 6.80 -25.60 12.97
CA GLU A 34 8.01 -24.82 13.24
C GLU A 34 9.09 -25.65 13.93
N THR A 35 8.70 -26.44 14.93
CA THR A 35 9.64 -27.33 15.63
C THR A 35 10.28 -28.33 14.66
N ARG A 36 9.48 -28.93 13.76
CA ARG A 36 9.99 -29.86 12.74
C ARG A 36 10.87 -29.16 11.70
N ARG A 37 10.47 -27.98 11.22
CA ARG A 37 11.25 -27.15 10.30
C ARG A 37 12.62 -26.80 10.88
N ASP A 38 12.66 -26.42 12.14
CA ASP A 38 13.89 -26.01 12.82
C ASP A 38 14.82 -27.23 13.04
N ALA A 39 14.25 -28.40 13.37
CA ALA A 39 15.01 -29.65 13.46
C ALA A 39 15.62 -30.06 12.11
N LEU A 40 14.84 -30.05 11.03
CA LEU A 40 15.32 -30.37 9.68
C LEU A 40 16.35 -29.35 9.17
N SER A 41 16.13 -28.06 9.44
CA SER A 41 17.08 -27.00 9.14
C SER A 41 18.43 -27.24 9.83
N LYS A 42 18.39 -27.66 11.10
CA LYS A 42 19.59 -27.99 11.88
C LYS A 42 20.31 -29.23 11.33
N GLU A 43 19.57 -30.27 10.94
CA GLU A 43 20.15 -31.47 10.33
C GLU A 43 20.81 -31.15 8.97
N LYS A 44 20.12 -30.39 8.11
CA LYS A 44 20.67 -29.92 6.84
C LYS A 44 21.94 -29.10 7.05
N ALA A 45 21.93 -28.15 8.00
CA ALA A 45 23.09 -27.32 8.29
C ALA A 45 24.29 -28.13 8.81
N ALA A 46 24.05 -29.20 9.59
CA ALA A 46 25.11 -30.10 10.04
C ALA A 46 25.73 -30.87 8.87
N LEU A 47 24.91 -31.34 7.93
CA LEU A 47 25.36 -32.03 6.73
C LEU A 47 26.15 -31.10 5.79
N ASP A 48 25.61 -29.90 5.52
CA ASP A 48 26.28 -28.86 4.73
C ASP A 48 27.65 -28.51 5.35
N LYS A 49 27.75 -28.43 6.69
CA LYS A 49 29.02 -28.17 7.40
C LYS A 49 30.04 -29.30 7.22
N ALA A 50 29.60 -30.55 7.27
CA ALA A 50 30.48 -31.71 7.07
C ALA A 50 31.00 -31.79 5.61
N ILE A 51 30.13 -31.52 4.64
CA ILE A 51 30.50 -31.40 3.22
C ILE A 51 31.49 -30.25 3.04
N ALA A 52 31.23 -29.10 3.65
CA ALA A 52 32.10 -27.93 3.56
C ALA A 52 33.52 -28.18 4.11
N ALA A 53 33.66 -28.94 5.21
CA ALA A 53 34.96 -29.33 5.73
C ALA A 53 35.75 -30.17 4.70
N ARG A 54 35.13 -31.22 4.15
CA ARG A 54 35.75 -32.08 3.13
C ARG A 54 36.06 -31.31 1.84
N ALA A 55 35.21 -30.37 1.46
CA ALA A 55 35.41 -29.52 0.30
C ALA A 55 36.65 -28.62 0.46
N LYS A 56 36.88 -28.09 1.67
CA LYS A 56 38.11 -27.34 1.99
C LYS A 56 39.35 -28.20 1.95
N ASP A 57 39.29 -29.41 2.52
CA ASP A 57 40.41 -30.35 2.49
C ASP A 57 40.80 -30.72 1.06
N LYS A 58 39.79 -30.94 0.20
CA LYS A 58 40.02 -31.18 -1.24
C LYS A 58 40.62 -29.95 -1.93
N ALA A 59 40.10 -28.76 -1.62
CA ALA A 59 40.60 -27.52 -2.22
C ALA A 59 42.08 -27.26 -1.86
N ALA A 60 42.52 -27.63 -0.66
CA ALA A 60 43.91 -27.48 -0.22
C ALA A 60 44.90 -28.35 -1.03
N GLN A 61 44.42 -29.37 -1.74
CA GLN A 61 45.23 -30.28 -2.56
C GLN A 61 45.43 -29.76 -3.99
N VAL A 62 44.83 -28.63 -4.36
CA VAL A 62 44.92 -28.07 -5.72
C VAL A 62 46.24 -27.32 -5.91
N ALA A 63 47.06 -27.80 -6.84
CA ALA A 63 48.37 -27.23 -7.17
C ALA A 63 48.25 -25.96 -8.03
N GLY A 64 47.74 -24.88 -7.44
CA GLY A 64 47.66 -23.56 -8.07
C GLY A 64 46.61 -23.43 -9.18
N TYR A 65 46.45 -22.21 -9.70
CA TYR A 65 45.48 -21.87 -10.73
C TYR A 65 46.18 -21.19 -11.91
N ALA A 66 45.85 -21.61 -13.14
CA ALA A 66 46.51 -21.12 -14.36
C ALA A 66 46.06 -19.72 -14.80
N LEU A 67 44.92 -19.23 -14.28
CA LEU A 67 44.34 -17.94 -14.61
C LEU A 67 44.14 -17.07 -13.36
N PRO A 68 44.14 -15.72 -13.49
CA PRO A 68 43.90 -14.84 -12.35
C PRO A 68 42.48 -14.99 -11.81
N LYS A 69 42.31 -14.61 -10.53
CA LYS A 69 41.01 -14.54 -9.87
C LYS A 69 40.03 -13.66 -10.66
N ILE A 70 38.76 -14.05 -10.67
CA ILE A 70 37.70 -13.27 -11.32
C ILE A 70 37.58 -11.89 -10.68
N THR A 71 37.49 -10.86 -11.52
CA THR A 71 37.26 -9.47 -11.14
C THR A 71 35.99 -8.95 -11.79
N ARG A 72 35.45 -7.84 -11.28
CA ARG A 72 34.31 -7.17 -11.89
C ARG A 72 34.66 -6.48 -13.22
N HIS A 73 35.92 -6.14 -13.44
CA HIS A 73 36.33 -5.23 -14.52
C HIS A 73 36.72 -5.93 -15.81
N PHE A 74 37.49 -7.02 -15.71
CA PHE A 74 38.05 -7.68 -16.88
C PHE A 74 38.41 -9.13 -16.58
N ASN A 75 37.93 -10.04 -17.44
CA ASN A 75 38.22 -11.47 -17.32
C ASN A 75 38.47 -12.08 -18.70
N GLU A 76 39.72 -12.47 -18.99
CA GLU A 76 40.11 -13.16 -20.23
C GLU A 76 40.32 -14.66 -19.98
N HIS A 77 39.74 -15.52 -20.82
CA HIS A 77 39.99 -16.97 -20.81
C HIS A 77 40.34 -17.44 -22.23
N ARG A 78 41.53 -18.05 -22.39
CA ARG A 78 42.01 -18.64 -23.65
C ARG A 78 41.88 -20.16 -23.64
N PHE A 79 41.52 -20.74 -24.77
CA PHE A 79 41.39 -22.19 -24.97
C PHE A 79 41.92 -22.59 -26.35
N ALA A 80 42.09 -23.89 -26.59
CA ALA A 80 42.58 -24.39 -27.87
C ALA A 80 41.68 -23.90 -29.02
N PRO A 81 42.25 -23.43 -30.16
CA PRO A 81 41.46 -22.94 -31.28
C PRO A 81 40.42 -23.97 -31.76
N VAL A 82 39.16 -23.55 -31.83
CA VAL A 82 38.03 -24.43 -32.15
C VAL A 82 37.10 -23.75 -33.14
N ALA A 83 36.68 -24.48 -34.17
CA ALA A 83 35.72 -23.98 -35.16
C ALA A 83 34.29 -24.11 -34.62
N ALA A 84 33.63 -22.96 -34.44
CA ALA A 84 32.29 -22.85 -33.87
C ALA A 84 31.45 -21.80 -34.61
N ARG A 85 30.13 -21.99 -34.61
CA ARG A 85 29.14 -20.99 -35.06
C ARG A 85 28.36 -20.42 -33.87
N TYR A 86 28.29 -21.17 -32.78
CA TYR A 86 27.60 -20.79 -31.56
C TYR A 86 28.54 -20.95 -30.37
N LEU A 87 28.44 -20.01 -29.43
CA LEU A 87 29.05 -20.11 -28.11
C LEU A 87 27.99 -19.94 -27.04
N LYS A 88 28.00 -20.81 -26.04
CA LYS A 88 27.16 -20.73 -24.85
C LYS A 88 28.04 -20.49 -23.64
N PHE A 89 27.79 -19.38 -22.95
CA PHE A 89 28.36 -19.06 -21.66
C PHE A 89 27.34 -19.40 -20.57
N LYS A 90 27.52 -20.57 -19.96
CA LYS A 90 26.68 -21.08 -18.88
C LYS A 90 27.20 -20.56 -17.55
N MET A 91 26.43 -19.68 -16.91
CA MET A 91 26.81 -19.07 -15.65
C MET A 91 26.33 -19.94 -14.49
N LEU A 92 27.21 -20.23 -13.54
CA LEU A 92 26.96 -21.18 -12.45
C LEU A 92 26.80 -20.47 -11.10
N ALA A 93 27.51 -19.36 -10.89
CA ALA A 93 27.45 -18.56 -9.67
C ALA A 93 27.74 -17.08 -9.93
N HIS A 94 27.35 -16.21 -9.00
CA HIS A 94 27.72 -14.80 -8.95
C HIS A 94 28.30 -14.41 -7.58
N SER A 95 28.94 -13.24 -7.48
CA SER A 95 29.68 -12.79 -6.29
C SER A 95 28.95 -12.94 -4.95
N ASP A 96 27.64 -12.71 -4.94
CA ASP A 96 26.82 -12.77 -3.72
C ASP A 96 26.19 -14.15 -3.45
N ASN A 97 26.20 -15.07 -4.42
CA ASN A 97 25.58 -16.40 -4.28
C ASN A 97 26.40 -17.49 -5.01
N PRO A 98 27.04 -18.41 -4.27
CA PRO A 98 27.84 -19.47 -4.87
C PRO A 98 26.98 -20.55 -5.59
N LYS A 99 25.66 -20.60 -5.34
CA LYS A 99 24.76 -21.66 -5.83
C LYS A 99 23.91 -21.25 -7.04
N SER A 100 23.95 -19.98 -7.44
CA SER A 100 23.14 -19.48 -8.54
C SER A 100 23.81 -18.31 -9.24
N ALA A 101 23.64 -18.22 -10.55
CA ALA A 101 24.03 -17.05 -11.35
C ALA A 101 22.85 -16.14 -11.72
N ALA A 102 21.62 -16.47 -11.30
CA ALA A 102 20.48 -15.58 -11.49
C ALA A 102 20.71 -14.26 -10.76
N ASN A 103 20.30 -13.14 -11.36
CA ASN A 103 20.57 -11.77 -10.90
C ASN A 103 22.05 -11.33 -11.04
N GLY A 104 22.94 -12.18 -11.56
CA GLY A 104 24.26 -11.76 -12.01
C GLY A 104 24.17 -10.74 -13.14
N ARG A 105 25.22 -9.96 -13.36
CA ARG A 105 25.25 -8.97 -14.45
C ARG A 105 26.52 -9.01 -15.27
N ILE A 106 26.37 -8.68 -16.55
CA ILE A 106 27.43 -8.59 -17.56
C ILE A 106 27.23 -7.28 -18.31
N ASP A 107 28.27 -6.47 -18.47
CA ASP A 107 28.24 -5.29 -19.33
C ASP A 107 28.67 -5.64 -20.76
N GLU A 108 29.72 -6.45 -20.91
CA GLU A 108 30.26 -6.84 -22.21
C GLU A 108 30.75 -8.30 -22.20
N PHE A 109 30.51 -8.99 -23.31
CA PHE A 109 30.94 -10.35 -23.61
C PHE A 109 31.50 -10.44 -25.04
N GLU A 110 32.78 -10.69 -25.14
CA GLU A 110 33.55 -10.72 -26.38
C GLU A 110 34.03 -12.15 -26.68
N VAL A 111 34.03 -12.53 -27.95
CA VAL A 111 34.57 -13.80 -28.43
C VAL A 111 35.53 -13.51 -29.57
N TRP A 112 36.77 -13.96 -29.45
CA TRP A 112 37.85 -13.56 -30.34
C TRP A 112 38.37 -14.73 -31.18
N THR A 113 38.52 -14.47 -32.48
CA THR A 113 39.54 -15.13 -33.30
C THR A 113 40.91 -14.50 -33.00
N ASN A 114 41.97 -14.89 -33.71
CA ASN A 114 43.30 -14.28 -33.54
C ASN A 114 43.29 -12.74 -33.70
N THR A 115 42.37 -12.16 -34.48
CA THR A 115 42.37 -10.72 -34.80
C THR A 115 41.04 -9.99 -34.61
N ARG A 116 39.90 -10.69 -34.41
CA ARG A 116 38.56 -10.08 -34.48
C ARG A 116 37.61 -10.59 -33.40
N ASN A 117 36.87 -9.68 -32.77
CA ASN A 117 35.73 -10.00 -31.89
C ASN A 117 34.51 -10.38 -32.73
N VAL A 118 34.19 -11.67 -32.83
CA VAL A 118 33.05 -12.20 -33.60
C VAL A 118 31.73 -12.16 -32.84
N ALA A 119 31.75 -11.88 -31.53
CA ALA A 119 30.52 -11.72 -30.74
C ALA A 119 29.88 -10.34 -30.90
N LEU A 120 30.65 -9.33 -31.28
CA LEU A 120 30.19 -7.95 -31.42
C LEU A 120 29.02 -7.86 -32.41
N ALA A 121 27.96 -7.14 -32.04
CA ALA A 121 26.74 -7.02 -32.85
C ALA A 121 27.02 -6.41 -34.24
N SER A 122 27.94 -5.44 -34.33
CA SER A 122 28.35 -4.83 -35.61
C SER A 122 29.12 -5.80 -36.51
N ASN A 123 29.68 -6.89 -35.96
CA ASN A 123 30.31 -7.99 -36.71
C ASN A 123 29.32 -9.13 -37.01
N GLY A 124 28.03 -8.96 -36.70
CA GLY A 124 26.96 -9.91 -36.97
C GLY A 124 26.68 -10.91 -35.85
N GLY A 125 27.28 -10.72 -34.67
CA GLY A 125 27.00 -11.53 -33.48
C GLY A 125 25.61 -11.27 -32.90
N LYS A 126 24.85 -12.33 -32.60
CA LYS A 126 23.50 -12.23 -32.04
C LYS A 126 23.45 -12.87 -30.65
N ALA A 127 23.19 -12.05 -29.63
CA ALA A 127 23.07 -12.49 -28.24
C ALA A 127 21.64 -12.93 -27.90
N LYS A 128 21.52 -14.04 -27.16
CA LYS A 128 20.25 -14.59 -26.64
C LYS A 128 20.43 -14.97 -25.17
N GLY A 129 19.46 -14.58 -24.33
CA GLY A 129 19.46 -14.84 -22.89
C GLY A 129 18.19 -14.27 -22.24
N VAL A 130 17.86 -14.74 -21.02
CA VAL A 130 16.66 -14.31 -20.28
C VAL A 130 17.00 -13.18 -19.31
N THR A 131 16.16 -12.14 -19.27
CA THR A 131 16.34 -10.96 -18.41
C THR A 131 15.41 -10.99 -17.19
N THR A 132 15.91 -10.66 -16.00
CA THR A 132 15.14 -10.67 -14.73
C THR A 132 14.21 -9.48 -14.55
N ARG A 133 14.45 -8.37 -15.25
CA ARG A 133 13.73 -7.10 -15.07
C ARG A 133 13.24 -6.53 -16.39
N GLN A 134 11.97 -6.17 -16.46
CA GLN A 134 11.41 -5.34 -17.51
C GLN A 134 11.00 -4.01 -16.90
N ALA A 135 11.48 -2.90 -17.47
CA ALA A 135 11.01 -1.58 -17.11
C ALA A 135 9.78 -1.26 -17.97
N ALA A 136 8.67 -0.88 -17.33
CA ALA A 136 7.39 -0.62 -18.02
C ALA A 136 7.43 0.63 -18.91
N ASP A 137 8.35 1.56 -18.64
CA ASP A 137 8.46 2.86 -19.31
C ASP A 137 9.42 2.85 -20.52
N PHE A 138 10.02 1.70 -20.84
CA PHE A 138 10.96 1.56 -21.96
C PHE A 138 10.49 0.48 -22.93
N ASP A 139 10.63 0.73 -24.22
CA ASP A 139 10.32 -0.26 -25.25
C ASP A 139 11.12 -1.55 -25.00
N SER A 140 10.37 -2.63 -24.75
CA SER A 140 10.77 -4.04 -24.68
C SER A 140 12.24 -4.29 -24.29
N GLY A 141 12.56 -4.21 -23.00
CA GLY A 141 13.76 -4.81 -22.43
C GLY A 141 15.10 -4.16 -22.79
N SER A 142 15.12 -2.96 -23.38
CA SER A 142 16.37 -2.28 -23.79
C SER A 142 17.28 -1.89 -22.61
N ALA A 143 16.73 -1.43 -21.48
CA ALA A 143 17.52 -0.93 -20.35
C ALA A 143 18.30 -2.02 -19.58
N TYR A 144 17.85 -3.28 -19.64
CA TYR A 144 18.47 -4.40 -18.91
C TYR A 144 18.63 -5.65 -19.79
N GLY A 145 18.57 -5.48 -21.10
CA GLY A 145 18.44 -6.57 -22.08
C GLY A 145 19.75 -7.28 -22.38
N VAL A 146 19.64 -8.49 -22.94
CA VAL A 146 20.82 -9.28 -23.33
C VAL A 146 21.63 -8.61 -24.45
N ALA A 147 21.03 -7.72 -25.25
CA ALA A 147 21.72 -7.00 -26.32
C ALA A 147 22.86 -6.09 -25.81
N LEU A 148 22.82 -5.69 -24.52
CA LEU A 148 23.86 -4.88 -23.91
C LEU A 148 25.21 -5.60 -23.89
N VAL A 149 25.23 -6.93 -23.79
CA VAL A 149 26.48 -7.69 -23.66
C VAL A 149 27.35 -7.70 -24.91
N ASN A 150 26.86 -7.22 -26.05
CA ASN A 150 27.63 -7.24 -27.30
C ASN A 150 27.37 -6.02 -28.19
N ASP A 151 26.88 -4.92 -27.62
CA ASP A 151 26.63 -3.66 -28.36
C ASP A 151 27.91 -2.83 -28.56
N GLY A 152 29.01 -3.21 -27.90
CA GLY A 152 30.30 -2.54 -27.95
C GLY A 152 30.38 -1.30 -27.07
N LYS A 153 29.42 -1.10 -26.15
CA LYS A 153 29.39 0.00 -25.18
C LYS A 153 29.54 -0.57 -23.79
N PHE A 154 30.38 0.07 -22.98
CA PHE A 154 30.62 -0.37 -21.61
C PHE A 154 29.80 0.44 -20.60
N GLY A 155 29.30 -0.23 -19.56
CA GLY A 155 28.67 0.39 -18.38
C GLY A 155 27.23 -0.04 -18.15
N GLU A 156 26.39 -0.06 -19.19
CA GLU A 156 25.03 -0.62 -19.10
C GLU A 156 25.11 -2.15 -19.01
N ARG A 157 24.22 -2.78 -18.24
CA ARG A 157 24.38 -4.18 -17.85
C ARG A 157 23.15 -5.01 -18.15
N TRP A 158 23.37 -6.19 -18.71
CA TRP A 158 22.36 -7.24 -18.78
C TRP A 158 22.11 -7.85 -17.40
N PHE A 159 20.84 -7.98 -17.01
CA PHE A 159 20.45 -8.59 -15.75
C PHE A 159 20.04 -10.05 -16.00
N VAL A 160 20.93 -10.98 -15.65
CA VAL A 160 20.78 -12.42 -15.93
C VAL A 160 19.59 -12.99 -15.16
N SER A 161 18.79 -13.82 -15.82
CA SER A 161 17.70 -14.61 -15.22
C SER A 161 17.90 -16.10 -15.37
N ASN A 162 16.96 -16.89 -14.86
CA ASN A 162 16.94 -18.34 -15.06
C ASN A 162 16.22 -18.69 -16.38
N PRO A 163 16.82 -19.55 -17.24
CA PRO A 163 18.15 -20.15 -17.11
C PRO A 163 19.29 -19.14 -17.31
N ALA A 164 20.32 -19.20 -16.46
CA ALA A 164 21.46 -18.28 -16.46
C ALA A 164 22.46 -18.66 -17.57
N GLU A 165 22.03 -18.51 -18.82
CA GLU A 165 22.78 -18.86 -20.02
C GLU A 165 22.79 -17.70 -21.02
N LEU A 166 23.98 -17.37 -21.53
CA LEU A 166 24.16 -16.48 -22.68
C LEU A 166 24.54 -17.32 -23.89
N THR A 167 23.80 -17.20 -24.99
CA THR A 167 24.17 -17.79 -26.27
C THR A 167 24.50 -16.70 -27.27
N ILE A 168 25.68 -16.76 -27.87
CA ILE A 168 26.09 -15.90 -28.98
C ILE A 168 26.09 -16.76 -30.26
N GLU A 169 25.32 -16.34 -31.26
CA GLU A 169 25.37 -16.86 -32.62
C GLU A 169 26.26 -15.96 -33.48
N PHE A 170 27.28 -16.52 -34.12
CA PHE A 170 28.17 -15.80 -35.03
C PHE A 170 27.59 -15.75 -36.45
N ALA A 171 28.00 -14.76 -37.23
CA ALA A 171 27.57 -14.62 -38.62
C ALA A 171 27.98 -15.83 -39.49
N ASN A 172 29.17 -16.39 -39.25
CA ASN A 172 29.72 -17.55 -39.94
C ASN A 172 30.35 -18.53 -38.93
N THR A 173 30.68 -19.73 -39.37
CA THR A 173 31.55 -20.63 -38.60
C THR A 173 32.96 -20.05 -38.58
N GLU A 174 33.49 -19.79 -37.38
CA GLU A 174 34.78 -19.12 -37.16
C GLU A 174 35.65 -19.96 -36.23
N THR A 175 36.97 -19.87 -36.38
CA THR A 175 37.91 -20.48 -35.43
C THR A 175 38.21 -19.51 -34.30
N ILE A 176 37.68 -19.81 -33.11
CA ILE A 176 37.78 -18.97 -31.91
C ILE A 176 38.74 -19.59 -30.90
N GLU A 177 39.42 -18.75 -30.11
CA GLU A 177 40.44 -19.19 -29.15
C GLU A 177 40.40 -18.43 -27.81
N ARG A 178 39.55 -17.41 -27.70
CA ARG A 178 39.51 -16.54 -26.53
C ARG A 178 38.12 -15.97 -26.28
N ILE A 179 37.73 -15.88 -25.01
CA ILE A 179 36.63 -15.03 -24.55
C ILE A 179 37.15 -13.94 -23.62
N VAL A 180 36.46 -12.80 -23.63
CA VAL A 180 36.64 -11.73 -22.65
C VAL A 180 35.27 -11.33 -22.14
N PHE A 181 35.10 -11.20 -20.83
CA PHE A 181 33.86 -10.69 -20.28
C PHE A 181 34.10 -9.77 -19.09
N SER A 182 33.17 -8.84 -18.90
CA SER A 182 33.19 -7.91 -17.79
C SER A 182 31.80 -7.68 -17.25
N HIS A 183 31.78 -7.08 -16.06
CA HIS A 183 30.59 -6.59 -15.43
C HIS A 183 30.60 -5.05 -15.34
N ASP A 184 31.79 -4.45 -15.26
CA ASP A 184 32.00 -3.03 -15.15
C ASP A 184 33.37 -2.63 -15.73
N ARG A 185 33.51 -2.68 -17.06
CA ARG A 185 34.79 -2.46 -17.76
C ARG A 185 35.39 -1.09 -17.52
N THR A 186 34.54 -0.06 -17.41
CA THR A 186 34.98 1.34 -17.29
C THR A 186 35.45 1.72 -15.89
N ALA A 187 35.08 0.93 -14.86
CA ALA A 187 35.33 1.26 -13.46
C ALA A 187 34.85 2.68 -13.07
N ALA A 188 33.76 3.14 -13.69
CA ALA A 188 33.21 4.47 -13.42
C ALA A 188 32.78 4.58 -11.95
N PRO A 189 32.90 5.76 -11.31
CA PRO A 189 32.48 5.95 -9.93
C PRO A 189 31.01 5.60 -9.72
N ASP A 190 30.71 4.87 -8.64
CA ASP A 190 29.36 4.48 -8.26
C ASP A 190 28.42 5.71 -8.26
N SER A 191 27.37 5.68 -9.09
CA SER A 191 26.31 6.67 -8.98
C SER A 191 25.31 6.23 -7.91
N ILE A 192 24.74 7.18 -7.16
CA ILE A 192 23.72 6.95 -6.13
C ILE A 192 22.48 6.22 -6.71
N VAL A 193 22.30 6.25 -8.04
CA VAL A 193 21.12 5.75 -8.75
C VAL A 193 21.32 4.36 -9.38
N SER A 194 22.56 3.91 -9.58
CA SER A 194 22.88 2.65 -10.29
C SER A 194 23.77 1.74 -9.45
N GLY A 195 23.18 1.06 -8.45
CA GLY A 195 23.90 0.03 -7.70
C GLY A 195 24.48 -1.03 -8.65
N ILE A 196 25.77 -1.34 -8.54
CA ILE A 196 26.55 -2.14 -9.51
C ILE A 196 26.11 -3.61 -9.56
N GLY A 197 25.68 -4.17 -8.43
CA GLY A 197 25.13 -5.53 -8.31
C GLY A 197 26.18 -6.65 -8.47
N PRO A 198 25.75 -7.93 -8.45
CA PRO A 198 26.69 -9.04 -8.44
C PRO A 198 27.21 -9.38 -9.83
N PHE A 199 28.47 -9.83 -9.91
CA PHE A 199 29.12 -10.26 -11.14
C PHE A 199 29.34 -11.77 -11.18
N VAL A 200 29.39 -12.34 -12.39
CA VAL A 200 29.57 -13.78 -12.60
C VAL A 200 30.94 -14.24 -12.09
N THR A 201 30.96 -15.31 -11.30
CA THR A 201 32.17 -15.84 -10.66
C THR A 201 32.52 -17.26 -11.10
N GLU A 202 31.51 -18.10 -11.38
CA GLU A 202 31.67 -19.47 -11.85
C GLU A 202 30.94 -19.66 -13.18
N TYR A 203 31.56 -20.33 -14.14
CA TYR A 203 31.03 -20.46 -15.50
C TYR A 203 31.58 -21.67 -16.25
N GLN A 204 30.89 -22.04 -17.32
CA GLN A 204 31.33 -23.02 -18.32
C GLN A 204 31.11 -22.44 -19.72
N VAL A 205 32.10 -22.59 -20.58
CA VAL A 205 32.08 -22.16 -21.98
C VAL A 205 31.88 -23.39 -22.84
N LEU A 206 30.80 -23.40 -23.60
CA LEU A 206 30.48 -24.44 -24.56
C LEU A 206 30.43 -23.85 -25.97
N VAL A 207 30.85 -24.64 -26.96
CA VAL A 207 30.80 -24.25 -28.37
C VAL A 207 30.04 -25.28 -29.18
N SER A 208 29.44 -24.84 -30.28
CA SER A 208 28.71 -25.70 -31.21
C SER A 208 28.82 -25.16 -32.64
N ARG A 209 28.75 -26.05 -33.63
CA ARG A 209 28.65 -25.68 -35.05
C ARG A 209 27.20 -25.56 -35.52
N ASP A 210 26.28 -26.26 -34.86
CA ASP A 210 24.91 -26.47 -35.36
C ASP A 210 23.82 -26.33 -34.29
N VAL A 211 24.18 -25.98 -33.05
CA VAL A 211 23.32 -25.85 -31.85
C VAL A 211 22.86 -27.16 -31.19
N ASN A 212 23.02 -28.31 -31.85
CA ASN A 212 22.55 -29.60 -31.35
C ASN A 212 23.57 -30.26 -30.42
N GLU A 213 24.85 -30.18 -30.80
CA GLU A 213 25.95 -30.76 -30.03
C GLU A 213 26.83 -29.66 -29.43
N TRP A 214 27.05 -29.72 -28.11
CA TRP A 214 27.83 -28.74 -27.36
C TRP A 214 29.10 -29.36 -26.79
N GLN A 215 30.24 -28.78 -27.12
CA GLN A 215 31.55 -29.16 -26.59
C GLN A 215 31.99 -28.14 -25.54
N ALA A 216 32.31 -28.58 -24.32
CA ALA A 216 32.95 -27.72 -23.33
C ALA A 216 34.42 -27.45 -23.72
N VAL A 217 34.81 -26.18 -23.76
CA VAL A 217 36.17 -25.75 -24.17
C VAL A 217 36.92 -24.99 -23.07
N ALA A 218 36.20 -24.46 -22.09
CA ALA A 218 36.74 -23.74 -20.95
C ALA A 218 35.75 -23.74 -19.79
N ASP A 219 36.25 -23.59 -18.56
CA ASP A 219 35.43 -23.39 -17.37
C ASP A 219 36.17 -22.55 -16.31
N SER A 220 35.51 -22.22 -15.20
CA SER A 220 36.09 -21.45 -14.11
C SER A 220 37.09 -22.22 -13.23
N SER A 221 37.31 -23.52 -13.44
CA SER A 221 38.20 -24.34 -12.59
C SER A 221 39.66 -23.89 -12.66
N ALA A 222 40.08 -23.34 -13.80
CA ALA A 222 41.42 -22.78 -13.99
C ALA A 222 41.68 -21.47 -13.22
N ARG A 223 40.66 -20.90 -12.54
CA ARG A 223 40.76 -19.67 -11.74
C ARG A 223 40.58 -19.96 -10.25
N PRO A 224 41.21 -19.17 -9.36
CA PRO A 224 40.89 -19.19 -7.94
C PRO A 224 39.40 -18.91 -7.70
N PRO A 225 38.73 -19.64 -6.79
CA PRO A 225 37.37 -19.31 -6.36
C PRO A 225 37.27 -17.86 -5.85
N PHE A 226 36.10 -17.24 -6.03
CA PHE A 226 35.91 -15.83 -5.67
C PHE A 226 36.05 -15.57 -4.15
N ASN A 227 35.50 -16.44 -3.33
CA ASN A 227 35.65 -16.43 -1.88
C ASN A 227 35.49 -17.86 -1.31
N GLU A 228 35.59 -17.99 0.01
CA GLU A 228 35.49 -19.28 0.69
C GLU A 228 34.18 -20.02 0.40
N ALA A 229 33.05 -19.31 0.31
CA ALA A 229 31.76 -19.92 0.01
C ALA A 229 31.70 -20.51 -1.42
N HIS A 230 32.32 -19.83 -2.39
CA HIS A 230 32.44 -20.33 -3.76
C HIS A 230 33.39 -21.53 -3.85
N LEU A 231 34.49 -21.50 -3.08
CA LEU A 231 35.40 -22.63 -2.97
C LEU A 231 34.67 -23.86 -2.44
N ILE A 232 33.94 -23.70 -1.32
CA ILE A 232 33.16 -24.78 -0.73
C ILE A 232 32.18 -25.37 -1.75
N GLU A 233 31.36 -24.53 -2.39
CA GLU A 233 30.35 -25.00 -3.34
C GLU A 233 30.96 -25.71 -4.57
N ARG A 234 32.07 -25.19 -5.10
CA ARG A 234 32.78 -25.79 -6.24
C ARG A 234 33.22 -27.22 -5.92
N PHE A 235 33.90 -27.42 -4.79
CA PHE A 235 34.43 -28.73 -4.41
C PHE A 235 33.39 -29.63 -3.75
N ALA A 236 32.32 -29.07 -3.17
CA ALA A 236 31.21 -29.82 -2.60
C ALA A 236 30.62 -30.81 -3.61
N ARG A 237 30.53 -30.43 -4.90
CA ARG A 237 30.03 -31.30 -5.97
C ARG A 237 30.82 -32.60 -6.12
N ASP A 238 32.11 -32.57 -5.80
CA ASP A 238 32.98 -33.73 -5.95
C ASP A 238 33.09 -34.57 -4.67
N VAL A 239 32.95 -33.95 -3.50
CA VAL A 239 33.10 -34.64 -2.20
C VAL A 239 31.78 -35.11 -1.60
N THR A 240 30.65 -34.65 -2.15
CA THR A 240 29.32 -35.07 -1.70
C THR A 240 29.02 -36.46 -2.26
N SER A 241 28.79 -37.42 -1.37
CA SER A 241 28.40 -38.78 -1.77
C SER A 241 26.98 -38.82 -2.34
N ALA A 242 26.65 -39.89 -3.08
CA ALA A 242 25.31 -40.10 -3.61
C ALA A 242 24.24 -40.16 -2.50
N GLU A 243 24.56 -40.80 -1.37
CA GLU A 243 23.69 -40.89 -0.18
C GLU A 243 23.44 -39.50 0.43
N GLU A 244 24.49 -38.69 0.60
CA GLU A 244 24.35 -37.33 1.14
C GLU A 244 23.56 -36.43 0.20
N LYS A 245 23.75 -36.58 -1.11
CA LYS A 245 22.95 -35.87 -2.12
C LYS A 245 21.48 -36.24 -2.02
N GLN A 246 21.16 -37.53 -1.91
CA GLN A 246 19.79 -38.01 -1.72
C GLN A 246 19.19 -37.49 -0.40
N LYS A 247 19.99 -37.47 0.68
CA LYS A 247 19.56 -36.95 1.98
C LYS A 247 19.33 -35.44 1.97
N LEU A 248 20.19 -34.64 1.33
CA LEU A 248 19.96 -33.21 1.16
C LEU A 248 18.69 -32.94 0.35
N GLN A 249 18.47 -33.69 -0.72
CA GLN A 249 17.25 -33.60 -1.53
C GLN A 249 15.99 -33.94 -0.72
N SER A 250 16.02 -34.99 0.12
CA SER A 250 14.87 -35.34 0.97
C SER A 250 14.60 -34.28 2.03
N LEU A 251 15.64 -33.76 2.69
CA LEU A 251 15.52 -32.69 3.69
C LEU A 251 14.96 -31.40 3.07
N GLU A 252 15.41 -31.04 1.87
CA GLU A 252 14.92 -29.86 1.15
C GLU A 252 13.47 -30.04 0.71
N ALA A 253 13.08 -31.23 0.24
CA ALA A 253 11.69 -31.56 -0.08
C ALA A 253 10.78 -31.47 1.17
N GLU A 254 11.20 -32.01 2.32
CA GLU A 254 10.46 -31.90 3.58
C GLU A 254 10.33 -30.43 4.04
N LEU A 255 11.40 -29.64 3.95
CA LEU A 255 11.37 -28.22 4.29
C LEU A 255 10.40 -27.43 3.38
N VAL A 256 10.41 -27.71 2.07
CA VAL A 256 9.48 -27.10 1.11
C VAL A 256 8.03 -27.46 1.47
N GLN A 257 7.78 -28.73 1.82
CA GLN A 257 6.46 -29.20 2.21
C GLN A 257 5.98 -28.54 3.51
N ILE A 258 6.81 -28.47 4.56
CA ILE A 258 6.46 -27.82 5.83
C ILE A 258 6.23 -26.32 5.62
N ASN A 259 7.06 -25.66 4.83
CA ASN A 259 6.86 -24.24 4.51
C ASN A 259 5.55 -24.02 3.75
N ARG A 260 5.13 -24.97 2.89
CA ARG A 260 3.83 -24.94 2.22
C ARG A 260 2.68 -25.13 3.21
N GLU A 261 2.80 -26.04 4.16
CA GLU A 261 1.81 -26.27 5.22
C GLU A 261 1.67 -25.06 6.14
N LEU A 262 2.79 -24.47 6.58
CA LEU A 262 2.81 -23.23 7.35
C LEU A 262 2.14 -22.09 6.58
N LYS A 263 2.41 -21.95 5.28
CA LYS A 263 1.79 -20.92 4.42
C LYS A 263 0.29 -21.16 4.21
N ALA A 264 -0.17 -22.40 4.29
CA ALA A 264 -1.59 -22.75 4.17
C ALA A 264 -2.39 -22.43 5.44
N ILE A 265 -1.73 -22.25 6.59
CA ILE A 265 -2.38 -21.82 7.83
C ILE A 265 -2.73 -20.34 7.70
N GLN A 266 -4.01 -20.02 7.83
CA GLN A 266 -4.48 -18.64 7.77
C GLN A 266 -3.88 -17.84 8.95
N PRO A 267 -3.20 -16.71 8.69
CA PRO A 267 -2.64 -15.90 9.75
C PRO A 267 -3.76 -15.31 10.61
N LEU A 268 -3.49 -15.14 11.90
CA LEU A 268 -4.39 -14.40 12.77
C LEU A 268 -4.51 -12.94 12.28
N PRO A 269 -5.71 -12.33 12.39
CA PRO A 269 -5.90 -10.94 11.99
C PRO A 269 -4.99 -10.03 12.80
N LEU A 270 -4.22 -9.20 12.10
CA LEU A 270 -3.35 -8.20 12.69
C LEU A 270 -3.94 -6.81 12.44
N ALA A 271 -3.79 -5.93 13.43
CA ALA A 271 -4.02 -4.50 13.24
C ALA A 271 -2.87 -3.71 13.86
N TRP A 272 -2.58 -2.56 13.25
CA TRP A 272 -1.76 -1.56 13.90
C TRP A 272 -2.60 -0.83 14.94
N ALA A 273 -2.39 -1.14 16.21
CA ALA A 273 -3.21 -0.65 17.31
C ALA A 273 -2.36 -0.31 18.53
N GLY A 274 -3.01 0.28 19.55
CA GLY A 274 -2.39 0.55 20.84
C GLY A 274 -1.89 -0.74 21.49
N LYS A 275 -0.59 -0.78 21.80
CA LYS A 275 0.07 -1.71 22.72
C LYS A 275 0.19 -1.03 24.08
N PHE A 276 -0.06 -1.80 25.13
CA PHE A 276 -0.18 -1.29 26.49
C PHE A 276 0.86 -1.99 27.35
N GLU A 277 1.79 -1.22 27.88
CA GLU A 277 2.87 -1.70 28.74
C GLU A 277 2.93 -0.82 29.99
N GLN A 278 3.32 -1.41 31.12
CA GLN A 278 3.51 -0.61 32.32
C GLN A 278 4.66 0.40 32.10
N PRO A 279 4.44 1.71 32.29
CA PRO A 279 5.48 2.70 32.11
C PRO A 279 6.62 2.46 33.09
N LYS A 280 7.85 2.40 32.57
CA LYS A 280 9.07 2.15 33.36
C LYS A 280 9.57 3.40 34.10
N ALA A 281 9.10 4.57 33.73
CA ALA A 281 9.51 5.86 34.30
C ALA A 281 8.30 6.76 34.51
N THR A 282 8.43 7.67 35.48
CA THR A 282 7.45 8.73 35.73
C THR A 282 7.46 9.76 34.61
N THR A 283 6.30 10.31 34.29
CA THR A 283 6.22 11.49 33.42
C THR A 283 6.71 12.69 34.20
N TYR A 284 7.49 13.56 33.57
CA TYR A 284 8.00 14.79 34.18
C TYR A 284 7.76 16.01 33.28
N VAL A 285 7.81 17.20 33.87
CA VAL A 285 7.73 18.46 33.13
C VAL A 285 9.01 18.67 32.31
N HIS A 286 8.91 19.03 31.04
CA HIS A 286 10.07 19.44 30.24
C HIS A 286 10.31 20.95 30.45
N LYS A 287 11.43 21.31 31.10
CA LYS A 287 11.75 22.72 31.39
C LYS A 287 12.02 23.47 30.09
N GLY A 288 11.24 24.52 29.82
CA GLY A 288 11.33 25.28 28.56
C GLY A 288 10.95 24.48 27.31
N GLY A 289 10.25 23.34 27.46
CA GLY A 289 9.88 22.47 26.34
C GLY A 289 10.96 21.49 25.89
N ASP A 290 12.19 21.58 26.43
CA ASP A 290 13.31 20.71 26.08
C ASP A 290 13.11 19.29 26.67
N PRO A 291 12.96 18.24 25.84
CA PRO A 291 12.77 16.86 26.30
C PRO A 291 13.90 16.31 27.18
N MET A 292 15.11 16.87 27.05
CA MET A 292 16.29 16.47 27.81
C MET A 292 16.34 17.13 29.19
N ARG A 293 15.64 18.25 29.38
CA ARG A 293 15.65 19.00 30.65
C ARG A 293 14.49 18.59 31.54
N ARG A 294 14.76 17.64 32.43
CA ARG A 294 13.79 17.16 33.42
C ARG A 294 13.43 18.23 34.46
N GLY A 295 12.14 18.40 34.68
CA GLY A 295 11.54 19.17 35.76
C GLY A 295 10.88 18.28 36.80
N ALA A 296 9.86 18.80 37.47
CA ALA A 296 9.13 18.05 38.49
C ALA A 296 8.40 16.83 37.89
N ASP A 297 8.33 15.77 38.68
CA ASP A 297 7.51 14.61 38.36
C ASP A 297 6.01 14.98 38.31
N VAL A 298 5.28 14.27 37.47
CA VAL A 298 3.87 14.49 37.19
C VAL A 298 3.13 13.17 37.36
N ALA A 299 2.35 13.10 38.43
CA ALA A 299 1.45 11.99 38.66
C ALA A 299 0.29 11.97 37.64
N PRO A 300 -0.27 10.78 37.32
CA PRO A 300 -1.51 10.67 36.55
C PRO A 300 -2.66 11.32 37.33
N ALA A 301 -3.22 12.41 36.82
CA ALA A 301 -4.22 13.22 37.52
C ALA A 301 -5.09 14.02 36.55
N SER A 302 -6.22 14.54 37.02
CA SER A 302 -7.06 15.46 36.25
C SER A 302 -6.37 16.80 35.95
N LEU A 303 -6.90 17.56 34.99
CA LEU A 303 -6.37 18.88 34.65
C LEU A 303 -6.55 19.86 35.82
N ALA A 304 -5.44 20.43 36.31
CA ALA A 304 -5.45 21.35 37.45
C ALA A 304 -6.35 22.58 37.24
N VAL A 305 -6.37 23.10 36.01
CA VAL A 305 -7.17 24.27 35.62
C VAL A 305 -8.68 24.05 35.79
N LEU A 306 -9.15 22.80 35.81
CA LEU A 306 -10.57 22.46 35.95
C LEU A 306 -10.94 22.04 37.38
N SER A 307 -10.01 22.10 38.35
CA SER A 307 -10.26 21.65 39.72
C SER A 307 -11.34 22.45 40.48
N GLY A 308 -11.59 23.69 40.11
CA GLY A 308 -12.67 24.50 40.67
C GLY A 308 -14.05 24.21 40.07
N ALA A 309 -14.11 23.53 38.92
CA ALA A 309 -15.35 23.23 38.21
C ALA A 309 -15.71 21.73 38.24
N LEU A 310 -14.71 20.85 38.38
CA LEU A 310 -14.86 19.40 38.39
C LEU A 310 -14.05 18.82 39.54
N LYS A 311 -14.64 17.82 40.22
CA LYS A 311 -13.94 17.06 41.26
C LYS A 311 -12.63 16.49 40.70
N PRO A 312 -11.47 16.83 41.26
CA PRO A 312 -10.19 16.35 40.75
C PRO A 312 -9.94 14.90 41.17
N PHE A 313 -9.08 14.21 40.41
CA PHE A 313 -8.51 12.93 40.81
C PHE A 313 -6.98 12.97 40.67
N ALA A 314 -6.29 12.15 41.45
CA ALA A 314 -4.86 11.90 41.32
C ALA A 314 -4.59 10.45 41.71
N LEU A 315 -3.72 9.78 40.95
CA LEU A 315 -3.26 8.42 41.23
C LEU A 315 -1.78 8.43 41.63
N PRO A 316 -1.31 7.39 42.33
CA PRO A 316 0.12 7.15 42.52
C PRO A 316 0.89 7.12 41.19
N ALA A 317 2.17 7.51 41.21
CA ALA A 317 3.00 7.60 40.01
C ALA A 317 3.30 6.23 39.38
N ASP A 318 3.17 5.15 40.15
CA ASP A 318 3.38 3.74 39.80
C ASP A 318 2.07 3.00 39.50
N ALA A 319 0.91 3.67 39.55
CA ALA A 319 -0.40 3.06 39.28
C ALA A 319 -0.40 2.26 37.96
N PRO A 320 -1.14 1.14 37.86
CA PRO A 320 -1.21 0.36 36.62
C PRO A 320 -1.65 1.21 35.42
N GLU A 321 -1.01 1.01 34.27
CA GLU A 321 -1.27 1.77 33.03
C GLU A 321 -2.78 1.83 32.69
N GLY A 322 -3.46 0.69 32.78
CA GLY A 322 -4.90 0.59 32.54
C GLY A 322 -5.75 1.44 33.50
N GLU A 323 -5.39 1.49 34.78
CA GLU A 323 -6.10 2.28 35.79
C GLU A 323 -5.96 3.78 35.54
N ARG A 324 -4.79 4.23 35.05
CA ARG A 324 -4.55 5.64 34.74
C ARG A 324 -5.50 6.17 33.66
N ARG A 325 -5.62 5.42 32.56
CA ARG A 325 -6.54 5.77 31.47
C ARG A 325 -7.99 5.65 31.89
N LEU A 326 -8.33 4.62 32.69
CA LEU A 326 -9.68 4.43 33.19
C LEU A 326 -10.11 5.59 34.10
N ALA A 327 -9.25 6.03 35.02
CA ALA A 327 -9.53 7.17 35.88
C ALA A 327 -9.74 8.45 35.07
N LEU A 328 -8.91 8.69 34.05
CA LEU A 328 -9.09 9.82 33.15
C LEU A 328 -10.40 9.72 32.35
N ALA A 329 -10.74 8.54 31.83
CA ALA A 329 -11.98 8.31 31.09
C ALA A 329 -13.22 8.55 31.96
N ASN A 330 -13.22 8.03 33.19
CA ASN A 330 -14.29 8.25 34.16
C ASN A 330 -14.43 9.72 34.55
N TRP A 331 -13.32 10.45 34.67
CA TRP A 331 -13.36 11.89 34.94
C TRP A 331 -13.93 12.69 33.77
N ILE A 332 -13.56 12.35 32.52
CA ILE A 332 -14.11 12.99 31.31
C ILE A 332 -15.61 12.70 31.17
N ALA A 333 -16.02 11.44 31.35
CA ALA A 333 -17.41 10.99 31.15
C ALA A 333 -18.28 11.07 32.41
N SER A 334 -17.79 11.67 33.50
CA SER A 334 -18.55 11.84 34.75
C SER A 334 -19.82 12.64 34.50
N ASP A 335 -20.91 12.27 35.18
CA ASP A 335 -22.16 13.05 35.13
C ASP A 335 -22.03 14.43 35.80
N GLU A 336 -21.03 14.60 36.67
CA GLU A 336 -20.64 15.90 37.23
C GLU A 336 -19.94 16.79 36.19
N ASN A 337 -19.54 16.26 35.03
CA ASN A 337 -18.91 17.02 33.96
C ASN A 337 -19.93 17.46 32.89
N PRO A 338 -20.38 18.73 32.91
CA PRO A 338 -21.39 19.21 31.96
C PRO A 338 -20.86 19.36 30.53
N LEU A 339 -19.53 19.46 30.33
CA LEU A 339 -18.95 19.72 29.01
C LEU A 339 -19.13 18.54 28.07
N THR A 340 -18.90 17.31 28.53
CA THR A 340 -18.94 16.11 27.69
C THR A 340 -20.32 15.91 27.09
N ALA A 341 -21.38 16.00 27.90
CA ALA A 341 -22.75 15.87 27.43
C ALA A 341 -23.16 17.00 26.48
N ARG A 342 -22.78 18.26 26.79
CA ARG A 342 -23.04 19.43 25.91
C ARG A 342 -22.35 19.30 24.55
N VAL A 343 -21.07 18.91 24.53
CA VAL A 343 -20.32 18.74 23.28
C VAL A 343 -20.93 17.64 22.41
N ILE A 344 -21.31 16.49 22.99
CA ILE A 344 -21.95 15.41 22.23
C ILE A 344 -23.34 15.84 21.72
N ALA A 345 -24.17 16.45 22.56
CA ALA A 345 -25.48 16.96 22.15
C ALA A 345 -25.37 17.96 21.00
N ASN A 346 -24.40 18.88 21.08
CA ASN A 346 -24.14 19.85 20.01
C ASN A 346 -23.66 19.20 18.71
N ARG A 347 -22.80 18.17 18.79
CA ARG A 347 -22.34 17.43 17.61
C ARG A 347 -23.48 16.67 16.94
N ILE A 348 -24.34 16.02 17.72
CA ILE A 348 -25.53 15.34 17.19
C ILE A 348 -26.46 16.34 16.49
N TRP A 349 -26.68 17.50 17.11
CA TRP A 349 -27.43 18.60 16.50
C TRP A 349 -26.79 19.08 15.20
N HIS A 350 -25.48 19.34 15.22
CA HIS A 350 -24.70 19.79 14.07
C HIS A 350 -24.83 18.83 12.88
N TYR A 351 -24.76 17.51 13.08
CA TYR A 351 -24.90 16.54 11.98
C TYR A 351 -26.31 16.47 11.39
N HIS A 352 -27.35 16.86 12.15
CA HIS A 352 -28.72 16.90 11.66
C HIS A 352 -29.06 18.20 10.92
N PHE A 353 -28.56 19.34 11.43
CA PHE A 353 -28.92 20.68 10.93
C PHE A 353 -27.78 21.39 10.18
N GLY A 354 -26.64 20.74 9.98
CA GLY A 354 -25.43 21.32 9.36
C GLY A 354 -24.65 22.28 10.26
N THR A 355 -25.28 22.96 11.22
CA THR A 355 -24.64 23.85 12.19
C THR A 355 -25.07 23.50 13.61
N GLY A 356 -24.11 23.46 14.54
CA GLY A 356 -24.40 23.20 15.95
C GLY A 356 -25.16 24.33 16.63
N LEU A 357 -25.75 24.04 17.79
CA LEU A 357 -26.23 25.07 18.71
C LEU A 357 -25.09 25.98 19.16
N VAL A 358 -23.87 25.45 19.31
CA VAL A 358 -22.60 26.17 19.26
C VAL A 358 -21.99 25.89 17.89
N ASP A 359 -21.68 26.95 17.14
CA ASP A 359 -21.18 26.90 15.75
C ASP A 359 -19.73 26.39 15.63
N THR A 360 -19.07 26.18 16.77
CA THR A 360 -17.68 25.70 16.93
C THR A 360 -17.69 24.34 17.64
N PRO A 361 -17.87 23.21 16.91
CA PRO A 361 -18.19 21.91 17.52
C PRO A 361 -17.10 21.30 18.44
N SER A 362 -15.88 21.84 18.39
CA SER A 362 -14.74 21.39 19.22
C SER A 362 -14.20 22.48 20.14
N ASP A 363 -14.79 23.68 20.18
CA ASP A 363 -14.37 24.74 21.10
C ASP A 363 -15.58 25.32 21.83
N PHE A 364 -15.73 24.92 23.09
CA PHE A 364 -16.74 25.44 24.02
C PHE A 364 -16.12 26.42 25.03
N GLY A 365 -14.86 26.79 24.82
CA GLY A 365 -14.12 27.72 25.66
C GLY A 365 -14.41 29.17 25.31
N PHE A 366 -13.57 30.07 25.83
CA PHE A 366 -13.70 31.52 25.62
C PHE A 366 -13.54 31.95 24.15
N LEU A 367 -12.77 31.19 23.36
CA LEU A 367 -12.58 31.42 21.92
C LEU A 367 -13.69 30.78 21.06
N GLY A 368 -14.55 29.96 21.68
CA GLY A 368 -15.71 29.36 21.04
C GLY A 368 -16.89 30.32 20.88
N GLY A 369 -17.81 29.94 20.01
CA GLY A 369 -19.06 30.65 19.80
C GLY A 369 -20.05 30.45 20.94
N LYS A 370 -20.94 31.44 21.14
CA LYS A 370 -22.03 31.31 22.12
C LYS A 370 -23.14 30.43 21.55
N PRO A 371 -23.82 29.63 22.39
CA PRO A 371 -24.95 28.83 21.95
C PRO A 371 -26.10 29.75 21.50
N SER A 372 -26.71 29.46 20.34
CA SER A 372 -27.92 30.16 19.90
C SER A 372 -29.10 29.89 20.83
N HIS A 373 -29.20 28.66 21.34
CA HIS A 373 -30.26 28.22 22.23
C HIS A 373 -29.64 27.52 23.47
N PRO A 374 -29.13 28.29 24.46
CA PRO A 374 -28.43 27.72 25.62
C PRO A 374 -29.30 26.75 26.42
N ALA A 375 -30.57 27.10 26.66
CA ALA A 375 -31.49 26.25 27.41
C ALA A 375 -31.77 24.92 26.69
N LEU A 376 -31.85 24.94 25.36
CA LEU A 376 -32.04 23.74 24.55
C LEU A 376 -30.79 22.84 24.59
N LEU A 377 -29.59 23.42 24.50
CA LEU A 377 -28.35 22.68 24.63
C LEU A 377 -28.25 21.95 25.98
N ASP A 378 -28.59 22.67 27.06
CA ASP A 378 -28.60 22.10 28.41
C ASP A 378 -29.66 21.02 28.60
N TRP A 379 -30.80 21.16 27.93
CA TRP A 379 -31.85 20.17 27.94
C TRP A 379 -31.44 18.90 27.18
N LEU A 380 -30.86 19.03 25.98
CA LEU A 380 -30.36 17.90 25.18
C LEU A 380 -29.22 17.16 25.90
N ALA A 381 -28.31 17.90 26.56
CA ALA A 381 -27.24 17.33 27.36
C ALA A 381 -27.79 16.46 28.51
N ARG A 382 -28.78 16.97 29.25
CA ARG A 382 -29.44 16.22 30.32
C ARG A 382 -30.23 15.00 29.79
N ARG A 383 -30.88 15.13 28.63
CA ARG A 383 -31.53 14.00 27.95
C ARG A 383 -30.55 12.87 27.64
N LEU A 384 -29.36 13.21 27.14
CA LEU A 384 -28.33 12.22 26.83
C LEU A 384 -27.92 11.40 28.07
N GLN A 385 -27.74 12.08 29.22
CA GLN A 385 -27.44 11.43 30.49
C GLN A 385 -28.62 10.56 30.97
N ALA A 386 -29.85 11.09 30.90
CA ALA A 386 -31.06 10.35 31.26
C ALA A 386 -31.28 9.09 30.40
N TYR A 387 -30.80 9.08 29.15
CA TYR A 387 -30.81 7.91 28.28
C TYR A 387 -29.63 6.94 28.50
N GLY A 388 -28.81 7.15 29.54
CA GLY A 388 -27.63 6.33 29.83
C GLY A 388 -26.61 6.39 28.70
N TRP A 389 -26.37 7.60 28.15
CA TRP A 389 -25.41 7.86 27.05
C TRP A 389 -25.73 7.15 25.73
N ARG A 390 -26.94 6.59 25.59
CA ARG A 390 -27.41 6.02 24.32
C ARG A 390 -27.77 7.15 23.36
N LEU A 391 -27.11 7.18 22.20
CA LEU A 391 -27.35 8.24 21.21
C LEU A 391 -28.68 8.08 20.46
N LYS A 392 -29.11 6.84 20.18
CA LYS A 392 -30.31 6.57 19.36
C LYS A 392 -31.60 7.22 19.88
N PRO A 393 -31.94 7.17 21.19
CA PRO A 393 -33.09 7.89 21.72
C PRO A 393 -33.04 9.40 21.46
N LEU A 394 -31.87 10.03 21.64
CA LEU A 394 -31.69 11.46 21.39
C LEU A 394 -31.85 11.81 19.91
N HIS A 395 -31.28 11.00 19.00
CA HIS A 395 -31.53 11.17 17.56
C HIS A 395 -33.02 11.08 17.25
N ARG A 396 -33.72 10.08 17.79
CA ARG A 396 -35.16 9.91 17.57
C ARG A 396 -35.96 11.13 18.04
N GLU A 397 -35.63 11.66 19.20
CA GLU A 397 -36.31 12.85 19.75
C GLU A 397 -36.10 14.08 18.85
N ILE A 398 -34.89 14.30 18.34
CA ILE A 398 -34.60 15.38 17.38
C ILE A 398 -35.37 15.15 16.07
N LEU A 399 -35.32 13.95 15.49
CA LEU A 399 -35.96 13.61 14.21
C LEU A 399 -37.50 13.69 14.25
N LEU A 400 -38.09 13.50 15.43
CA LEU A 400 -39.53 13.63 15.65
C LEU A 400 -39.95 15.02 16.11
N SER A 401 -39.01 15.96 16.26
CA SER A 401 -39.32 17.34 16.64
C SER A 401 -39.97 18.10 15.48
N GLN A 402 -40.82 19.07 15.80
CA GLN A 402 -41.37 19.99 14.81
C GLN A 402 -40.26 20.71 14.05
N THR A 403 -39.15 21.06 14.73
CA THR A 403 -37.98 21.73 14.12
C THR A 403 -37.33 20.92 13.01
N TYR A 404 -37.13 19.60 13.21
CA TYR A 404 -36.54 18.75 12.18
C TYR A 404 -37.51 18.49 11.02
N GLN A 405 -38.81 18.44 11.29
CA GLN A 405 -39.85 18.18 10.30
C GLN A 405 -40.34 19.43 9.56
N GLN A 406 -39.72 20.60 9.78
CA GLN A 406 -40.09 21.82 9.07
C GLN A 406 -39.79 21.71 7.57
N SER A 407 -40.54 22.45 6.76
CA SER A 407 -40.22 22.62 5.35
C SER A 407 -38.91 23.41 5.17
N GLY A 408 -38.14 23.08 4.14
CA GLY A 408 -37.00 23.87 3.67
C GLY A 408 -37.39 25.09 2.82
N ALA A 409 -38.69 25.37 2.64
CA ALA A 409 -39.19 26.45 1.79
C ALA A 409 -38.72 27.85 2.25
N HIS A 410 -38.43 28.70 1.27
CA HIS A 410 -38.00 30.07 1.52
C HIS A 410 -39.17 30.94 2.02
N ARG A 411 -38.89 31.83 2.98
CA ARG A 411 -39.81 32.85 3.48
C ARG A 411 -39.07 34.18 3.57
N ASP A 412 -39.47 35.15 2.73
CA ASP A 412 -38.75 36.42 2.58
C ASP A 412 -38.60 37.19 3.91
N GLU A 413 -39.67 37.25 4.71
CA GLU A 413 -39.67 37.95 6.00
C GLU A 413 -38.66 37.35 6.99
N ALA A 414 -38.62 36.02 7.08
CA ALA A 414 -37.71 35.32 7.97
C ALA A 414 -36.26 35.40 7.48
N ALA A 415 -36.04 35.31 6.16
CA ALA A 415 -34.72 35.42 5.56
C ALA A 415 -34.08 36.81 5.76
N ARG A 416 -34.88 37.88 5.84
CA ARG A 416 -34.38 39.22 6.18
C ARG A 416 -33.89 39.33 7.62
N LEU A 417 -34.51 38.61 8.55
CA LEU A 417 -34.12 38.61 9.97
C LEU A 417 -32.97 37.64 10.26
N ASP A 418 -32.98 36.48 9.62
CA ASP A 418 -32.03 35.39 9.83
C ASP A 418 -31.74 34.66 8.51
N GLY A 419 -30.95 35.30 7.65
CA GLY A 419 -30.56 34.71 6.36
C GLY A 419 -29.75 33.41 6.49
N GLY A 420 -29.05 33.22 7.61
CA GLY A 420 -28.28 32.02 7.92
C GLY A 420 -29.11 30.85 8.45
N THR A 421 -30.42 31.04 8.65
CA THR A 421 -31.30 30.02 9.27
C THR A 421 -30.79 29.56 10.65
N ARG A 422 -30.11 30.44 11.38
CA ARG A 422 -29.52 30.17 12.70
C ARG A 422 -30.58 29.86 13.77
N LEU A 423 -31.76 30.45 13.63
CA LEU A 423 -32.93 30.26 14.48
C LEU A 423 -33.87 29.15 13.97
N LEU A 424 -33.50 28.46 12.88
CA LEU A 424 -34.19 27.29 12.34
C LEU A 424 -35.68 27.55 12.07
N TRP A 425 -35.95 28.66 11.37
CA TRP A 425 -37.27 29.00 10.85
C TRP A 425 -37.66 28.20 9.60
N ARG A 426 -36.73 27.41 9.05
CA ARG A 426 -36.89 26.41 7.99
C ARG A 426 -35.87 25.30 8.20
N PHE A 427 -36.03 24.17 7.53
CA PHE A 427 -34.94 23.21 7.42
C PHE A 427 -33.81 23.80 6.55
N PRO A 428 -32.55 23.82 7.03
CA PRO A 428 -31.43 24.33 6.25
C PRO A 428 -31.03 23.30 5.18
N PRO A 429 -30.97 23.66 3.88
CA PRO A 429 -30.48 22.77 2.84
C PRO A 429 -29.06 22.32 3.14
N ARG A 430 -28.81 21.02 3.02
CA ARG A 430 -27.49 20.42 3.31
C ARG A 430 -26.87 19.88 2.04
N ARG A 431 -25.71 20.41 1.68
CA ARG A 431 -24.91 19.85 0.59
C ARG A 431 -24.23 18.55 1.03
N LEU A 432 -24.18 17.57 0.13
CA LEU A 432 -23.49 16.31 0.33
C LEU A 432 -21.97 16.52 0.44
N HIS A 433 -21.33 15.79 1.35
CA HIS A 433 -19.87 15.72 1.48
C HIS A 433 -19.25 14.80 0.41
N ALA A 434 -17.94 14.89 0.19
CA ALA A 434 -17.19 14.09 -0.79
C ALA A 434 -17.58 12.60 -0.79
N GLU A 435 -17.58 11.96 0.38
CA GLU A 435 -17.91 10.54 0.54
C GLU A 435 -19.38 10.26 0.17
N GLU A 436 -20.29 11.16 0.53
CA GLU A 436 -21.73 11.04 0.23
C GLU A 436 -21.99 11.22 -1.26
N ILE A 437 -21.33 12.18 -1.93
CA ILE A 437 -21.43 12.38 -3.38
C ILE A 437 -21.03 11.09 -4.09
N ARG A 438 -19.87 10.54 -3.75
CA ARG A 438 -19.39 9.29 -4.34
C ARG A 438 -20.36 8.12 -4.12
N ASP A 439 -20.82 7.92 -2.89
CA ASP A 439 -21.74 6.83 -2.56
C ASP A 439 -23.11 7.04 -3.27
N THR A 440 -23.54 8.29 -3.47
CA THR A 440 -24.75 8.64 -4.22
C THR A 440 -24.62 8.27 -5.69
N LEU A 441 -23.50 8.60 -6.34
CA LEU A 441 -23.25 8.22 -7.73
C LEU A 441 -23.29 6.69 -7.91
N LEU A 442 -22.71 5.94 -6.96
CA LEU A 442 -22.78 4.47 -6.98
C LEU A 442 -24.19 3.92 -6.72
N ALA A 443 -24.96 4.55 -5.83
CA ALA A 443 -26.32 4.10 -5.50
C ALA A 443 -27.28 4.34 -6.69
N VAL A 444 -27.25 5.53 -7.29
CA VAL A 444 -28.06 5.92 -8.45
C VAL A 444 -27.78 5.01 -9.65
N THR A 445 -26.53 4.60 -9.84
CA THR A 445 -26.12 3.70 -10.93
C THR A 445 -26.31 2.21 -10.62
N GLY A 446 -26.65 1.85 -9.38
CA GLY A 446 -26.83 0.46 -8.96
C GLY A 446 -25.51 -0.31 -8.82
N LYS A 447 -24.40 0.40 -8.62
CA LYS A 447 -23.05 -0.17 -8.45
C LYS A 447 -22.63 -0.29 -6.99
N LEU A 448 -23.31 0.38 -6.07
CA LEU A 448 -22.94 0.43 -4.66
C LEU A 448 -22.99 -0.95 -3.99
N ASP A 449 -21.84 -1.44 -3.53
CA ASP A 449 -21.73 -2.60 -2.64
C ASP A 449 -21.97 -2.18 -1.18
N LEU A 450 -23.01 -2.76 -0.57
CA LEU A 450 -23.42 -2.53 0.82
C LEU A 450 -22.80 -3.52 1.81
N LYS A 451 -21.89 -4.40 1.36
CA LYS A 451 -21.20 -5.36 2.23
C LYS A 451 -20.59 -4.65 3.44
N MET A 452 -20.85 -5.20 4.63
CA MET A 452 -20.32 -4.69 5.89
C MET A 452 -19.10 -5.48 6.38
N GLY A 453 -18.18 -4.81 7.07
CA GLY A 453 -16.98 -5.43 7.67
C GLY A 453 -15.93 -5.93 6.66
N GLY A 454 -14.88 -6.60 7.13
CA GLY A 454 -13.78 -7.07 6.27
C GLY A 454 -12.89 -5.94 5.74
N ALA A 455 -11.91 -6.31 4.91
CA ALA A 455 -10.91 -5.38 4.39
C ALA A 455 -11.54 -4.22 3.61
N GLY A 456 -10.97 -3.03 3.79
CA GLY A 456 -11.32 -1.84 3.01
C GLY A 456 -10.79 -1.91 1.58
N PHE A 457 -10.97 -0.81 0.84
CA PHE A 457 -10.42 -0.62 -0.50
C PHE A 457 -9.59 0.66 -0.58
N ARG A 458 -8.75 0.78 -1.61
CA ARG A 458 -7.90 1.94 -1.84
C ARG A 458 -8.35 2.64 -3.11
N LEU A 459 -8.33 3.98 -3.06
CA LEU A 459 -8.50 4.87 -4.21
C LEU A 459 -7.14 5.41 -4.71
N TYR A 460 -6.06 4.71 -4.34
CA TYR A 460 -4.69 5.01 -4.71
C TYR A 460 -3.90 3.71 -4.88
N ARG A 461 -2.85 3.77 -5.70
CA ARG A 461 -1.78 2.78 -5.74
C ARG A 461 -0.74 3.12 -4.68
N TYR A 462 -0.29 2.10 -3.96
CA TYR A 462 0.76 2.21 -2.97
C TYR A 462 2.06 1.72 -3.58
N LEU A 463 3.07 2.58 -3.59
CA LEU A 463 4.43 2.28 -4.04
C LEU A 463 5.38 2.49 -2.86
N GLU A 464 6.30 1.55 -2.66
CA GLU A 464 7.29 1.62 -1.60
C GLU A 464 8.68 1.39 -2.21
N ASP A 465 9.47 2.45 -2.30
CA ASP A 465 10.88 2.43 -2.71
C ASP A 465 11.65 3.45 -1.86
N ASN A 466 12.18 2.99 -0.72
CA ASN A 466 12.71 3.80 0.40
C ASN A 466 11.71 4.73 1.09
N VAL A 467 10.69 5.21 0.38
CA VAL A 467 9.58 6.03 0.87
C VAL A 467 8.24 5.52 0.35
N ALA A 468 7.19 5.72 1.16
CA ALA A 468 5.82 5.43 0.78
C ALA A 468 5.26 6.53 -0.13
N THR A 469 4.86 6.16 -1.35
CA THR A 469 4.20 7.04 -2.31
C THR A 469 2.77 6.56 -2.58
N TYR A 470 1.82 7.49 -2.54
CA TYR A 470 0.40 7.23 -2.80
C TYR A 470 -0.01 7.93 -4.10
N VAL A 471 -0.19 7.16 -5.16
CA VAL A 471 -0.59 7.69 -6.47
C VAL A 471 -2.10 7.50 -6.63
N PRO A 472 -2.90 8.56 -6.83
CA PRO A 472 -4.34 8.42 -7.02
C PRO A 472 -4.70 7.44 -8.15
N LEU A 473 -5.85 6.78 -8.04
CA LEU A 473 -6.37 5.90 -9.08
C LEU A 473 -7.19 6.68 -10.10
N ASP A 474 -6.72 6.74 -11.34
CA ASP A 474 -7.48 7.32 -12.45
C ASP A 474 -8.66 6.41 -12.89
N GLN A 475 -8.52 5.10 -12.70
CA GLN A 475 -9.51 4.09 -13.08
C GLN A 475 -9.99 3.33 -11.85
N HIS A 476 -11.32 3.24 -11.71
CA HIS A 476 -11.98 2.62 -10.56
C HIS A 476 -12.61 1.30 -10.99
N GLY A 477 -12.17 0.19 -10.41
CA GLY A 477 -12.78 -1.12 -10.62
C GLY A 477 -13.92 -1.42 -9.63
N ALA A 478 -14.60 -2.55 -9.84
CA ALA A 478 -15.72 -3.00 -9.01
C ALA A 478 -15.33 -3.19 -7.53
N GLU A 479 -14.07 -3.53 -7.25
CA GLU A 479 -13.48 -3.61 -5.91
C GLU A 479 -13.51 -2.27 -5.16
N THR A 480 -13.61 -1.15 -5.88
CA THR A 480 -13.73 0.17 -5.28
C THR A 480 -15.18 0.58 -5.04
N TYR A 481 -16.18 -0.09 -5.62
CA TYR A 481 -17.59 0.35 -5.60
C TYR A 481 -18.33 0.11 -4.29
N ARG A 482 -17.57 -0.02 -3.20
CA ARG A 482 -18.08 -0.11 -1.85
C ARG A 482 -18.27 1.29 -1.25
N ARG A 483 -19.11 1.39 -0.21
CA ARG A 483 -19.30 2.61 0.59
C ARG A 483 -17.95 3.23 0.98
N ALA A 484 -17.81 4.53 0.76
CA ALA A 484 -16.58 5.29 0.98
C ALA A 484 -16.07 5.22 2.44
N VAL A 485 -16.92 4.89 3.41
CA VAL A 485 -16.50 4.63 4.81
C VAL A 485 -15.49 3.47 4.94
N TYR A 486 -15.42 2.58 3.96
CA TYR A 486 -14.44 1.49 3.89
C TYR A 486 -13.19 1.85 3.09
N HIS A 487 -13.09 3.07 2.58
CA HIS A 487 -11.88 3.54 1.94
C HIS A 487 -10.76 3.68 2.98
N GLN A 488 -9.60 3.10 2.70
CA GLN A 488 -8.40 3.33 3.51
C GLN A 488 -7.85 4.73 3.22
N ASN A 489 -7.83 5.59 4.23
CA ASN A 489 -7.16 6.87 4.17
C ASN A 489 -5.70 6.74 4.62
N ALA A 490 -4.75 7.22 3.80
CA ALA A 490 -3.37 7.39 4.20
C ALA A 490 -3.12 8.85 4.61
N ARG A 491 -2.18 9.06 5.55
CA ARG A 491 -1.73 10.43 5.87
C ARG A 491 -1.00 10.98 4.64
N SER A 492 -1.28 12.23 4.29
CA SER A 492 -0.70 12.91 3.12
C SER A 492 -1.08 12.34 1.76
N SER A 493 -2.04 11.41 1.67
CA SER A 493 -2.56 10.98 0.36
C SER A 493 -3.59 11.98 -0.16
N LEU A 494 -3.41 12.45 -1.39
CA LEU A 494 -4.48 13.05 -2.16
C LEU A 494 -5.36 11.93 -2.70
N ILE A 495 -6.67 12.09 -2.57
CA ILE A 495 -7.65 11.13 -3.09
C ILE A 495 -8.40 11.84 -4.20
N ASP A 496 -8.10 11.45 -5.45
CA ASP A 496 -8.69 12.07 -6.62
C ASP A 496 -10.23 11.96 -6.58
N GLY A 497 -10.89 13.00 -7.06
CA GLY A 497 -12.31 13.23 -6.92
C GLY A 497 -12.75 13.63 -5.51
N LEU A 498 -12.40 12.90 -4.45
CA LEU A 498 -12.87 13.22 -3.09
C LEU A 498 -12.27 14.53 -2.54
N THR A 499 -10.98 14.75 -2.80
CA THR A 499 -10.26 15.95 -2.31
C THR A 499 -10.87 17.22 -2.91
N ASP A 500 -11.30 17.18 -4.17
CA ASP A 500 -11.95 18.30 -4.84
C ASP A 500 -13.26 18.72 -4.15
N PHE A 501 -13.97 17.77 -3.52
CA PHE A 501 -15.20 18.00 -2.76
C PHE A 501 -14.98 18.17 -1.25
N ASP A 502 -13.88 18.83 -0.89
CA ASP A 502 -13.57 19.24 0.48
C ASP A 502 -13.38 18.07 1.47
N LEU A 503 -12.87 16.92 0.99
CA LEU A 503 -12.43 15.85 1.90
C LEU A 503 -11.33 16.41 2.84
N PRO A 504 -11.49 16.33 4.17
CA PRO A 504 -10.50 16.86 5.09
C PRO A 504 -9.16 16.15 5.00
N ASP A 505 -8.09 16.88 5.31
CA ASP A 505 -6.77 16.28 5.46
C ASP A 505 -6.78 15.22 6.57
N ASN A 506 -6.44 13.99 6.18
CA ASN A 506 -6.36 12.83 7.04
C ASN A 506 -5.24 12.91 8.11
N ALA A 507 -4.36 13.91 8.03
CA ALA A 507 -3.36 14.19 9.05
C ALA A 507 -3.93 14.97 10.26
N GLY A 508 -5.02 15.72 10.05
CA GLY A 508 -5.59 16.64 11.04
C GLY A 508 -6.93 16.20 11.62
N ALA A 509 -7.36 16.87 12.69
CA ALA A 509 -8.73 16.76 13.18
C ALA A 509 -9.63 17.73 12.40
N ALA A 510 -10.77 17.25 11.93
CA ALA A 510 -11.78 18.05 11.22
C ALA A 510 -13.06 18.16 12.09
N PRO A 511 -13.20 19.20 12.93
CA PRO A 511 -14.33 19.35 13.84
C PRO A 511 -15.66 19.63 13.12
N SER A 512 -15.59 20.22 11.93
CA SER A 512 -16.68 20.43 11.00
C SER A 512 -16.17 20.18 9.58
N ARG A 513 -17.06 19.81 8.66
CA ARG A 513 -16.73 19.67 7.23
C ARG A 513 -16.98 20.99 6.53
N ILE A 514 -16.04 21.42 5.70
CA ILE A 514 -16.21 22.60 4.84
C ILE A 514 -17.01 22.15 3.61
N THR A 515 -17.82 23.05 3.09
CA THR A 515 -18.55 22.85 1.83
C THR A 515 -18.34 24.08 0.95
N THR A 516 -17.51 23.92 -0.08
CA THR A 516 -17.12 24.98 -1.00
C THR A 516 -17.94 24.88 -2.28
N THR A 517 -18.73 25.87 -2.68
CA THR A 517 -19.40 25.84 -3.99
C THR A 517 -18.55 26.55 -5.03
N SER A 518 -17.80 25.80 -5.85
CA SER A 518 -16.91 26.36 -6.88
C SER A 518 -17.20 25.83 -8.29
N PRO A 519 -16.89 26.60 -9.35
CA PRO A 519 -16.94 26.10 -10.72
C PRO A 519 -16.03 24.90 -10.96
N LEU A 520 -14.90 24.81 -10.25
CA LEU A 520 -13.96 23.68 -10.36
C LEU A 520 -14.62 22.36 -9.94
N GLN A 521 -15.37 22.36 -8.83
CA GLN A 521 -16.08 21.16 -8.39
C GLN A 521 -17.14 20.71 -9.41
N ALA A 522 -17.85 21.65 -10.04
CA ALA A 522 -18.78 21.33 -11.12
C ALA A 522 -18.03 20.76 -12.35
N LEU A 523 -16.86 21.29 -12.68
CA LEU A 523 -16.03 20.77 -13.77
C LEU A 523 -15.44 19.38 -13.44
N THR A 524 -15.06 19.13 -12.19
CA THR A 524 -14.63 17.80 -11.72
C THR A 524 -15.78 16.82 -11.86
N LEU A 525 -16.97 17.11 -11.33
CA LEU A 525 -18.12 16.21 -11.46
C LEU A 525 -18.46 15.95 -12.93
N LEU A 526 -18.39 16.97 -13.77
CA LEU A 526 -18.64 16.84 -15.20
C LEU A 526 -17.58 15.96 -15.92
N ASN A 527 -16.29 16.08 -15.61
CA ASN A 527 -15.21 15.53 -16.44
C ASN A 527 -14.41 14.38 -15.82
N HIS A 528 -14.53 14.14 -14.52
CA HIS A 528 -13.76 13.11 -13.83
C HIS A 528 -14.12 11.71 -14.36
N GLN A 529 -13.11 10.86 -14.53
CA GLN A 529 -13.27 9.52 -15.13
C GLN A 529 -14.28 8.66 -14.37
N PHE A 530 -14.26 8.71 -13.03
CA PHE A 530 -15.29 8.08 -12.20
C PHE A 530 -16.71 8.51 -12.56
N THR A 531 -17.00 9.81 -12.69
CA THR A 531 -18.35 10.27 -13.03
C THR A 531 -18.75 9.88 -14.44
N LEU A 532 -17.81 9.90 -15.39
CA LEU A 532 -18.05 9.42 -16.75
C LEU A 532 -18.42 7.93 -16.75
N ALA A 533 -17.68 7.10 -16.01
CA ALA A 533 -18.00 5.68 -15.85
C ALA A 533 -19.36 5.47 -15.15
N MET A 534 -19.73 6.33 -14.20
CA MET A 534 -21.04 6.31 -13.56
C MET A 534 -22.16 6.73 -14.52
N ALA A 535 -21.91 7.69 -15.42
CA ALA A 535 -22.88 8.06 -16.46
C ALA A 535 -23.14 6.90 -17.43
N ASP A 536 -22.10 6.16 -17.80
CA ASP A 536 -22.21 4.92 -18.57
C ASP A 536 -23.01 3.86 -17.82
N ALA A 537 -22.73 3.65 -16.53
CA ALA A 537 -23.46 2.70 -15.70
C ALA A 537 -24.94 3.08 -15.51
N LEU A 538 -25.28 4.36 -15.38
CA LEU A 538 -26.67 4.82 -15.30
C LEU A 538 -27.40 4.56 -16.62
N ALA A 539 -26.79 4.88 -17.75
CA ALA A 539 -27.35 4.65 -19.08
C ALA A 539 -27.65 3.17 -19.31
N GLU A 540 -26.70 2.29 -19.00
CA GLU A 540 -26.89 0.83 -19.12
C GLU A 540 -27.98 0.31 -18.17
N ARG A 541 -28.04 0.84 -16.94
CA ARG A 541 -29.07 0.48 -15.97
C ARG A 541 -30.47 0.81 -16.50
N VAL A 542 -30.72 2.06 -16.91
CA VAL A 542 -32.07 2.45 -17.37
C VAL A 542 -32.44 1.78 -18.68
N LYS A 543 -31.48 1.59 -19.60
CA LYS A 543 -31.69 0.86 -20.85
C LYS A 543 -32.08 -0.60 -20.61
N LYS A 544 -31.47 -1.25 -19.61
CA LYS A 544 -31.82 -2.61 -19.19
C LYS A 544 -33.18 -2.69 -18.52
N GLU A 545 -33.51 -1.74 -17.65
CA GLU A 545 -34.81 -1.69 -16.95
C GLU A 545 -35.97 -1.39 -17.91
N PHE A 546 -35.74 -0.55 -18.93
CA PHE A 546 -36.76 -0.14 -19.91
C PHE A 546 -36.23 -0.20 -21.35
N PRO A 547 -36.11 -1.41 -21.94
CA PRO A 547 -35.65 -1.55 -23.32
C PRO A 547 -36.55 -0.79 -24.31
N ASN A 548 -35.96 -0.03 -25.22
CA ASN A 548 -36.66 0.72 -26.29
C ASN A 548 -37.75 1.70 -25.81
N ASN A 549 -37.67 2.20 -24.58
CA ASN A 549 -38.62 3.18 -24.05
C ASN A 549 -37.91 4.34 -23.34
N GLU A 550 -37.44 5.33 -24.13
CA GLU A 550 -36.66 6.47 -23.64
C GLU A 550 -37.43 7.33 -22.62
N ALA A 551 -38.74 7.52 -22.81
CA ALA A 551 -39.56 8.28 -21.87
C ALA A 551 -39.60 7.61 -20.48
N ALA A 552 -39.73 6.28 -20.43
CA ALA A 552 -39.65 5.53 -19.18
C ALA A 552 -38.23 5.55 -18.58
N GLN A 553 -37.19 5.49 -19.41
CA GLN A 553 -35.79 5.62 -18.98
C GLN A 553 -35.51 6.98 -18.33
N VAL A 554 -36.01 8.07 -18.91
CA VAL A 554 -35.90 9.43 -18.37
C VAL A 554 -36.59 9.52 -17.01
N ARG A 555 -37.87 9.13 -16.93
CA ARG A 555 -38.63 9.14 -15.66
C ARG A 555 -37.94 8.29 -14.58
N ARG A 556 -37.38 7.15 -14.96
CA ARG A 556 -36.62 6.30 -14.04
C ARG A 556 -35.34 6.97 -13.56
N ALA A 557 -34.58 7.59 -14.45
CA ALA A 557 -33.34 8.28 -14.08
C ALA A 557 -33.60 9.44 -13.12
N PHE A 558 -34.65 10.25 -13.35
CA PHE A 558 -35.08 11.30 -12.42
C PHE A 558 -35.50 10.74 -11.06
N ALA A 559 -36.29 9.65 -11.04
CA ALA A 559 -36.70 9.02 -9.80
C ALA A 559 -35.51 8.44 -9.00
N LEU A 560 -34.46 7.97 -9.68
CA LEU A 560 -33.24 7.48 -9.03
C LEU A 560 -32.37 8.64 -8.51
N ALA A 561 -32.15 9.67 -9.32
CA ALA A 561 -31.23 10.77 -9.02
C ALA A 561 -31.82 11.81 -8.06
N PHE A 562 -33.07 12.24 -8.28
CA PHE A 562 -33.70 13.35 -7.57
C PHE A 562 -34.87 12.93 -6.68
N GLN A 563 -35.21 11.63 -6.66
CA GLN A 563 -36.32 11.08 -5.87
C GLN A 563 -37.69 11.71 -6.19
N ARG A 564 -37.84 12.23 -7.41
CA ARG A 564 -39.08 12.79 -7.96
C ARG A 564 -39.24 12.42 -9.43
N GLN A 565 -40.42 12.67 -9.99
CA GLN A 565 -40.63 12.56 -11.43
C GLN A 565 -40.12 13.82 -12.15
N ALA A 566 -39.73 13.66 -13.41
CA ALA A 566 -39.45 14.78 -14.31
C ALA A 566 -40.72 15.59 -14.58
N THR A 567 -40.60 16.90 -14.72
CA THR A 567 -41.68 17.72 -15.31
C THR A 567 -41.79 17.44 -16.81
N ARG A 568 -42.85 17.94 -17.46
CA ARG A 568 -43.03 17.76 -18.92
C ARG A 568 -41.91 18.46 -19.70
N GLU A 569 -41.47 19.61 -19.24
CA GLU A 569 -40.38 20.40 -19.83
C GLU A 569 -39.05 19.66 -19.68
N GLU A 570 -38.77 19.12 -18.50
CA GLU A 570 -37.57 18.31 -18.23
C GLU A 570 -37.55 17.02 -19.04
N GLU A 571 -38.69 16.31 -19.15
CA GLU A 571 -38.81 15.10 -19.96
C GLU A 571 -38.55 15.41 -21.44
N THR A 572 -39.14 16.49 -21.96
CA THR A 572 -38.94 16.91 -23.35
C THR A 572 -37.48 17.27 -23.63
N ALA A 573 -36.84 18.05 -22.75
CA ALA A 573 -35.44 18.43 -22.88
C ALA A 573 -34.50 17.21 -22.78
N ALA A 574 -34.80 16.26 -21.89
CA ALA A 574 -34.05 15.02 -21.74
C ALA A 574 -34.13 14.16 -23.02
N LEU A 575 -35.32 13.98 -23.60
CA LEU A 575 -35.50 13.22 -24.85
C LEU A 575 -34.74 13.85 -26.02
N GLN A 576 -34.75 15.19 -26.14
CA GLN A 576 -33.96 15.90 -27.15
C GLN A 576 -32.45 15.67 -26.98
N LEU A 577 -31.97 15.69 -25.73
CA LEU A 577 -30.56 15.43 -25.42
C LEU A 577 -30.17 13.98 -25.73
N ILE A 578 -31.02 13.01 -25.38
CA ILE A 578 -30.81 11.58 -25.66
C ILE A 578 -30.78 11.34 -27.18
N ALA A 579 -31.71 11.91 -27.93
CA ALA A 579 -31.74 11.76 -29.39
C ALA A 579 -30.46 12.30 -30.06
N LYS A 580 -29.87 13.38 -29.52
CA LYS A 580 -28.69 14.02 -30.10
C LYS A 580 -27.36 13.41 -29.66
N TYR A 581 -27.25 12.97 -28.41
CA TYR A 581 -25.97 12.58 -27.80
C TYR A 581 -26.01 11.25 -27.01
N GLY A 582 -27.15 10.57 -27.01
CA GLY A 582 -27.37 9.29 -26.35
C GLY A 582 -27.61 9.39 -24.85
N LEU A 583 -28.02 8.25 -24.26
CA LEU A 583 -28.32 8.12 -22.83
C LEU A 583 -27.15 8.45 -21.91
N ARG A 584 -25.92 8.21 -22.37
CA ARG A 584 -24.71 8.56 -21.61
C ARG A 584 -24.63 10.06 -21.32
N ALA A 585 -24.86 10.90 -22.34
CA ALA A 585 -24.81 12.35 -22.18
C ALA A 585 -25.90 12.84 -21.23
N PHE A 586 -27.09 12.25 -21.31
CA PHE A 586 -28.18 12.51 -20.36
C PHE A 586 -27.83 12.09 -18.92
N GLY A 587 -27.29 10.87 -18.74
CA GLY A 587 -26.82 10.41 -17.44
C GLY A 587 -25.76 11.35 -16.86
N ARG A 588 -24.79 11.78 -17.66
CA ARG A 588 -23.77 12.76 -17.27
C ARG A 588 -24.37 14.09 -16.82
N ALA A 589 -25.39 14.60 -17.53
CA ALA A 589 -26.07 15.84 -17.18
C ALA A 589 -26.81 15.73 -15.83
N LEU A 590 -27.51 14.61 -15.58
CA LEU A 590 -28.16 14.35 -14.30
C LEU A 590 -27.16 14.23 -13.15
N LEU A 591 -26.07 13.48 -13.37
CA LEU A 591 -25.03 13.28 -12.35
C LEU A 591 -24.28 14.57 -12.00
N ASN A 592 -24.33 15.59 -12.87
CA ASN A 592 -23.73 16.90 -12.66
C ASN A 592 -24.73 17.97 -12.17
N ALA A 593 -26.00 17.61 -11.96
CA ALA A 593 -27.03 18.57 -11.58
C ALA A 593 -26.90 19.00 -10.11
N ASN A 594 -27.19 20.28 -9.84
CA ASN A 594 -27.15 20.82 -8.48
C ASN A 594 -28.10 20.07 -7.54
N GLU A 595 -29.28 19.68 -8.03
CA GLU A 595 -30.29 18.94 -7.25
C GLU A 595 -29.78 17.60 -6.70
N LEU A 596 -28.81 16.95 -7.35
CA LEU A 596 -28.21 15.71 -6.85
C LEU A 596 -27.36 15.92 -5.57
N LEU A 597 -26.82 17.13 -5.41
CA LEU A 597 -25.82 17.42 -4.39
C LEU A 597 -26.43 17.95 -3.09
N TYR A 598 -27.75 18.14 -2.99
CA TYR A 598 -28.40 18.74 -1.83
C TYR A 598 -29.50 17.84 -1.26
N VAL A 599 -29.56 17.80 0.07
CA VAL A 599 -30.69 17.27 0.85
C VAL A 599 -31.51 18.47 1.31
N ASN A 600 -32.79 18.51 0.91
CA ASN A 600 -33.72 19.62 1.16
C ASN A 600 -34.75 19.30 2.24
#